data_AF-U1QR85-F1
#
_entry.id   AF-U1QR85-F1
#
_cell.length_a   1.000
_cell.length_b   1.000
_cell.length_c   1.000
_cell.angle_alpha   90.00
_cell.angle_beta   90.00
_cell.angle_gamma   90.00
#
_symmetry.space_group_name_H-M   'P 1'
#
loop_
_entity.id
_entity.type
_entity.pdbx_description
1 polymer ?
#
loop_
_entity_poly.entity_id
_entity_poly.type
_entity_poly.pdbx_seq_one_letter_code
_entity_poly.pdbx_strand_id
1 'polypeptide(L)'
;MREAAFEAYIIMNPDSAAAREAGVTETDLLSPEAARERALAAEYHLESEVVYLEYSGTFGGEEAVTMLEELDDALTTPRLWYGGGLDSAERAESVLDAGADAVVVGDVLHGVADAEATLLERARTAFEEHLEHDGPTTTEGSVDVSTPDASADETGGGSAGETSPGASTGGVPGHERLVEWVGETVEVSETSAARYLATIPGVESPVEMATGYLAAGVEFALVVEALAGRLDEPSVDRITEALDGNNRLAATRLAELFDGEPRLVRRLAASLLAERFDADIPGSFDTEHLGVGLSG
;
A
#
# COMPACT_ATOMS: atom_id res chain seq x y z
N MET A 1 -26.25 -0.13 -18.21
CA MET A 1 -27.02 -0.51 -17.01
C MET A 1 -26.17 -0.16 -15.82
N ARG A 2 -26.71 0.52 -14.81
CA ARG A 2 -26.10 0.45 -13.48
C ARG A 2 -26.62 -0.85 -12.90
N GLU A 3 -25.74 -1.82 -12.80
CA GLU A 3 -25.99 -3.07 -12.08
C GLU A 3 -25.89 -2.71 -10.60
N ALA A 4 -26.97 -2.93 -9.85
CA ALA A 4 -27.02 -2.68 -8.42
C ALA A 4 -27.19 -4.05 -7.77
N ALA A 5 -26.19 -4.45 -6.97
CA ALA A 5 -26.28 -5.66 -6.18
C ALA A 5 -27.06 -5.39 -4.89
N PHE A 6 -27.94 -6.31 -4.51
CA PHE A 6 -28.65 -6.25 -3.23
C PHE A 6 -27.92 -7.09 -2.18
N GLU A 7 -27.52 -6.43 -1.11
CA GLU A 7 -26.77 -7.02 0.01
C GLU A 7 -27.66 -7.03 1.26
N ALA A 8 -27.88 -8.21 1.83
CA ALA A 8 -28.63 -8.40 3.06
C ALA A 8 -27.67 -8.54 4.26
N TYR A 9 -27.60 -7.49 5.08
CA TYR A 9 -26.72 -7.45 6.24
C TYR A 9 -27.32 -8.13 7.48
N ILE A 10 -26.50 -8.95 8.14
CA ILE A 10 -26.70 -9.46 9.49
C ILE A 10 -25.62 -8.83 10.37
N ILE A 11 -25.96 -7.75 11.07
CA ILE A 11 -25.03 -7.00 11.93
C ILE A 11 -25.03 -7.63 13.32
N MET A 12 -23.86 -8.11 13.74
CA MET A 12 -23.67 -8.84 14.99
C MET A 12 -22.76 -8.14 16.00
N ASN A 13 -22.20 -6.98 15.65
CA ASN A 13 -21.47 -6.12 16.59
C ASN A 13 -22.21 -4.80 16.85
N PRO A 14 -22.87 -4.64 18.01
CA PRO A 14 -23.63 -3.44 18.35
C PRO A 14 -22.78 -2.21 18.64
N ASP A 15 -21.49 -2.38 18.93
CA ASP A 15 -20.54 -1.27 19.16
C ASP A 15 -19.99 -0.67 17.86
N SER A 16 -20.30 -1.29 16.71
CA SER A 16 -19.81 -0.88 15.40
C SER A 16 -20.45 0.41 14.87
N ALA A 17 -19.77 1.06 13.92
CA ALA A 17 -20.36 2.18 13.18
C ALA A 17 -21.57 1.74 12.35
N ALA A 18 -21.51 0.54 11.76
CA ALA A 18 -22.61 -0.05 11.00
C ALA A 18 -23.87 -0.24 11.86
N ALA A 19 -23.71 -0.75 13.10
CA ALA A 19 -24.83 -0.90 14.03
C ALA A 19 -25.46 0.45 14.41
N ARG A 20 -24.64 1.47 14.68
CA ARG A 20 -25.13 2.83 14.98
C ARG A 20 -25.94 3.42 13.82
N GLU A 21 -25.47 3.25 12.59
CA GLU A 21 -26.15 3.75 11.39
C GLU A 21 -27.47 2.99 11.12
N ALA A 22 -27.45 1.66 11.29
CA ALA A 22 -28.61 0.81 11.08
C ALA A 22 -29.61 0.79 12.26
N GLY A 23 -29.25 1.38 13.39
CA GLY A 23 -30.06 1.35 14.62
C GLY A 23 -30.12 -0.03 15.29
N VAL A 24 -29.11 -0.87 15.09
CA VAL A 24 -28.99 -2.21 15.69
C VAL A 24 -28.45 -2.10 17.11
N THR A 25 -29.07 -2.80 18.04
CA THR A 25 -28.67 -2.87 19.46
C THR A 25 -28.50 -4.30 19.92
N GLU A 26 -28.04 -4.49 21.16
CA GLU A 26 -27.93 -5.81 21.82
C GLU A 26 -29.21 -6.67 21.72
N THR A 27 -30.39 -6.05 21.70
CA THR A 27 -31.66 -6.79 21.62
C THR A 27 -31.98 -7.31 20.22
N ASP A 28 -31.26 -6.84 19.21
CA ASP A 28 -31.45 -7.18 17.81
C ASP A 28 -30.49 -8.28 17.35
N LEU A 29 -29.51 -8.64 18.19
CA LEU A 29 -28.56 -9.72 17.92
C LEU A 29 -29.29 -11.07 17.78
N LEU A 30 -28.78 -11.88 16.86
CA LEU A 30 -29.42 -13.11 16.43
C LEU A 30 -28.72 -14.33 17.01
N SER A 31 -29.52 -15.33 17.38
CA SER A 31 -28.99 -16.69 17.47
C SER A 31 -28.69 -17.22 16.05
N PRO A 32 -27.85 -18.26 15.90
CA PRO A 32 -27.61 -18.90 14.61
C PRO A 32 -28.91 -19.33 13.91
N GLU A 33 -29.86 -19.92 14.64
CA GLU A 33 -31.18 -20.28 14.10
C GLU A 33 -31.96 -19.07 13.58
N ALA A 34 -31.97 -17.97 14.33
CA ALA A 34 -32.68 -16.74 13.95
C ALA A 34 -32.00 -15.99 12.79
N ALA A 35 -30.68 -16.12 12.65
CA ALA A 35 -29.89 -15.64 11.52
C ALA A 35 -30.24 -16.44 10.26
N ARG A 36 -30.26 -17.77 10.37
CA ARG A 36 -30.67 -18.69 9.31
C ARG A 36 -32.07 -18.37 8.77
N GLU A 37 -33.05 -18.16 9.65
CA GLU A 37 -34.42 -17.79 9.24
C GLU A 37 -34.46 -16.46 8.47
N ARG A 38 -33.71 -15.45 8.91
CA ARG A 38 -33.64 -14.15 8.22
C ARG A 38 -32.92 -14.25 6.88
N ALA A 39 -31.87 -15.05 6.80
CA ALA A 39 -31.13 -15.25 5.56
C ALA A 39 -32.00 -15.96 4.50
N LEU A 40 -32.79 -16.96 4.89
CA LEU A 40 -33.77 -17.58 3.99
C LEU A 40 -34.83 -16.58 3.51
N ALA A 41 -35.26 -15.66 4.37
CA ALA A 41 -36.15 -14.58 3.94
C ALA A 41 -35.44 -13.63 2.95
N ALA A 42 -34.15 -13.33 3.15
CA ALA A 42 -33.37 -12.53 2.22
C ALA A 42 -33.22 -13.21 0.85
N GLU A 43 -33.02 -14.53 0.81
CA GLU A 43 -32.97 -15.31 -0.43
C GLU A 43 -34.34 -15.36 -1.13
N TYR A 44 -35.38 -15.84 -0.45
CA TYR A 44 -36.66 -16.14 -1.10
C TYR A 44 -37.62 -14.96 -1.25
N HIS A 45 -37.45 -13.89 -0.47
CA HIS A 45 -38.35 -12.72 -0.52
C HIS A 45 -37.68 -11.47 -1.03
N LEU A 46 -36.38 -11.29 -0.80
CA LEU A 46 -35.63 -10.14 -1.26
C LEU A 46 -34.78 -10.45 -2.50
N GLU A 47 -34.62 -11.72 -2.85
CA GLU A 47 -33.78 -12.17 -3.96
C GLU A 47 -32.37 -11.57 -3.87
N SER A 48 -31.84 -11.47 -2.64
CA SER A 48 -30.55 -10.84 -2.38
C SER A 48 -29.43 -11.63 -3.04
N GLU A 49 -28.47 -10.94 -3.64
CA GLU A 49 -27.31 -11.58 -4.29
C GLU A 49 -26.22 -11.92 -3.27
N VAL A 50 -26.21 -11.20 -2.16
CA VAL A 50 -25.25 -11.38 -1.06
C VAL A 50 -26.00 -11.39 0.27
N VAL A 51 -25.64 -12.34 1.14
CA VAL A 51 -25.91 -12.28 2.57
C VAL A 51 -24.58 -11.98 3.26
N TYR A 52 -24.53 -10.92 4.05
CA TYR A 52 -23.31 -10.43 4.67
C TYR A 52 -23.42 -10.53 6.19
N LEU A 53 -22.60 -11.39 6.80
CA LEU A 53 -22.41 -11.47 8.26
C LEU A 53 -21.36 -10.45 8.71
N GLU A 54 -21.78 -9.43 9.47
CA GLU A 54 -20.98 -8.24 9.78
C GLU A 54 -20.73 -8.08 11.28
N TYR A 55 -19.46 -8.16 11.68
CA TYR A 55 -18.96 -8.02 13.05
C TYR A 55 -18.05 -6.79 13.26
N SER A 56 -17.72 -6.02 12.21
CA SER A 56 -17.01 -4.72 12.12
C SER A 56 -16.16 -4.34 13.34
N GLY A 57 -14.83 -4.27 13.19
CA GLY A 57 -13.94 -3.89 14.29
C GLY A 57 -13.61 -5.02 15.26
N THR A 58 -14.30 -6.17 15.21
CA THR A 58 -14.05 -7.32 16.09
C THR A 58 -14.25 -8.63 15.35
N PHE A 59 -13.45 -9.64 15.69
CA PHE A 59 -13.61 -10.99 15.18
C PHE A 59 -14.70 -11.72 15.95
N GLY A 60 -15.71 -12.25 15.27
CA GLY A 60 -16.86 -12.90 15.90
C GLY A 60 -16.59 -14.29 16.51
N GLY A 61 -15.40 -14.86 16.28
CA GLY A 61 -14.97 -16.08 16.95
C GLY A 61 -15.84 -17.31 16.65
N GLU A 62 -15.99 -18.20 17.64
CA GLU A 62 -16.79 -19.42 17.53
C GLU A 62 -18.27 -19.14 17.21
N GLU A 63 -18.79 -17.99 17.66
CA GLU A 63 -20.17 -17.59 17.39
C GLU A 63 -20.38 -17.31 15.90
N ALA A 64 -19.48 -16.55 15.29
CA ALA A 64 -19.50 -16.28 13.85
C ALA A 64 -19.33 -17.56 13.03
N VAL A 65 -18.40 -18.44 13.42
CA VAL A 65 -18.20 -19.75 12.76
C VAL A 65 -19.49 -20.56 12.77
N THR A 66 -20.14 -20.69 13.94
CA THR A 66 -21.40 -21.42 14.06
C THR A 66 -22.52 -20.79 13.20
N MET A 67 -22.57 -19.45 13.13
CA MET A 67 -23.54 -18.77 12.26
C MET A 67 -23.26 -19.03 10.79
N LEU A 68 -22.01 -18.97 10.35
CA LEU A 68 -21.65 -19.21 8.96
C LEU A 68 -22.00 -20.63 8.53
N GLU A 69 -21.72 -21.64 9.37
CA GLU A 69 -22.07 -23.04 9.09
C GLU A 69 -23.59 -23.20 8.89
N GLU A 70 -24.39 -22.62 9.78
CA GLU A 70 -25.87 -22.66 9.68
C GLU A 70 -26.42 -21.90 8.46
N LEU A 71 -25.73 -20.85 8.02
CA LEU A 71 -26.10 -20.07 6.85
C LEU A 71 -25.72 -20.80 5.55
N ASP A 72 -24.51 -21.36 5.47
CA ASP A 72 -24.02 -22.15 4.33
C ASP A 72 -24.90 -23.39 4.09
N ASP A 73 -25.28 -24.09 5.16
CA ASP A 73 -26.19 -25.24 5.09
C ASP A 73 -27.60 -24.88 4.58
N ALA A 74 -28.01 -23.62 4.72
CA ALA A 74 -29.37 -23.16 4.43
C ALA A 74 -29.51 -22.47 3.07
N LEU A 75 -28.53 -21.65 2.70
CA LEU A 75 -28.57 -20.80 1.52
C LEU A 75 -28.16 -21.59 0.28
N THR A 76 -28.74 -21.25 -0.88
CA THR A 76 -28.37 -21.91 -2.15
C THR A 76 -27.90 -20.92 -3.22
N THR A 77 -28.50 -19.73 -3.25
CA THR A 77 -28.29 -18.74 -4.32
C THR A 77 -27.35 -17.59 -3.93
N PRO A 78 -27.55 -16.88 -2.79
CA PRO A 78 -26.72 -15.73 -2.46
C PRO A 78 -25.29 -16.16 -2.12
N ARG A 79 -24.33 -15.27 -2.38
CA ARG A 79 -22.98 -15.44 -1.83
C ARG A 79 -22.97 -15.06 -0.35
N LEU A 80 -22.28 -15.84 0.47
CA LEU A 80 -22.15 -15.59 1.90
C LEU A 80 -20.84 -14.84 2.18
N TRP A 81 -20.93 -13.58 2.61
CA TRP A 81 -19.76 -12.76 2.93
C TRP A 81 -19.62 -12.63 4.44
N TYR A 82 -18.37 -12.59 4.91
CA TYR A 82 -18.03 -12.28 6.29
C TYR A 82 -17.13 -11.05 6.37
N GLY A 83 -17.46 -10.12 7.27
CA GLY A 83 -16.61 -8.98 7.61
C GLY A 83 -16.52 -8.80 9.12
N GLY A 84 -15.31 -8.59 9.64
CA GLY A 84 -15.10 -8.28 11.06
C GLY A 84 -13.79 -8.79 11.63
N GLY A 85 -12.88 -7.88 11.98
CA GLY A 85 -11.70 -8.13 12.81
C GLY A 85 -10.70 -9.18 12.29
N LEU A 86 -10.66 -9.41 10.98
CA LEU A 86 -9.70 -10.32 10.36
C LEU A 86 -8.32 -9.66 10.29
N ASP A 87 -7.33 -10.28 10.93
CA ASP A 87 -5.94 -9.81 11.02
C ASP A 87 -4.91 -10.95 10.94
N SER A 88 -5.35 -12.17 10.62
CA SER A 88 -4.49 -13.34 10.53
C SER A 88 -5.06 -14.36 9.53
N ALA A 89 -4.17 -15.25 9.04
CA ALA A 89 -4.55 -16.38 8.21
C ALA A 89 -5.53 -17.30 8.94
N GLU A 90 -5.25 -17.64 10.20
CA GLU A 90 -6.10 -18.52 11.02
C GLU A 90 -7.55 -18.01 11.11
N ARG A 91 -7.74 -16.71 11.34
CA ARG A 91 -9.09 -16.14 11.41
C ARG A 91 -9.77 -16.15 10.05
N ALA A 92 -9.07 -15.78 8.98
CA ALA A 92 -9.62 -15.78 7.63
C ALA A 92 -9.98 -17.21 7.16
N GLU A 93 -9.10 -18.18 7.39
CA GLU A 93 -9.34 -19.59 7.11
C GLU A 93 -10.53 -20.12 7.91
N SER A 94 -10.63 -19.79 9.20
CA SER A 94 -11.74 -20.30 10.03
C SER A 94 -13.13 -19.89 9.53
N VAL A 95 -13.28 -18.70 8.94
CA VAL A 95 -14.59 -18.25 8.42
C VAL A 95 -14.83 -18.75 6.99
N LEU A 96 -13.78 -18.90 6.19
CA LEU A 96 -13.87 -19.50 4.85
C LEU A 96 -14.23 -20.99 4.95
N ASP A 97 -13.59 -21.72 5.86
CA ASP A 97 -13.86 -23.13 6.12
C ASP A 97 -15.26 -23.35 6.71
N ALA A 98 -15.80 -22.36 7.42
CA ALA A 98 -17.17 -22.36 7.95
C ALA A 98 -18.25 -22.07 6.88
N GLY A 99 -17.86 -21.80 5.63
CA GLY A 99 -18.80 -21.61 4.52
C GLY A 99 -18.89 -20.17 3.99
N ALA A 100 -18.09 -19.22 4.50
CA ALA A 100 -18.01 -17.92 3.85
C ALA A 100 -17.39 -18.04 2.45
N ASP A 101 -18.06 -17.46 1.46
CA ASP A 101 -17.59 -17.38 0.08
C ASP A 101 -16.49 -16.33 -0.14
N ALA A 102 -16.53 -15.28 0.67
CA ALA A 102 -15.59 -14.18 0.62
C ALA A 102 -15.45 -13.54 2.01
N VAL A 103 -14.26 -13.00 2.26
CA VAL A 103 -13.97 -12.22 3.45
C VAL A 103 -13.75 -10.76 3.07
N VAL A 104 -14.25 -9.86 3.92
CA VAL A 104 -14.05 -8.42 3.81
C VAL A 104 -13.13 -7.96 4.93
N VAL A 105 -11.97 -7.43 4.52
CA VAL A 105 -10.87 -7.07 5.42
C VAL A 105 -10.62 -5.58 5.29
N GLY A 106 -10.92 -4.83 6.35
CA GLY A 106 -10.80 -3.37 6.39
C GLY A 106 -9.86 -2.89 7.49
N ASP A 107 -10.21 -3.14 8.74
CA ASP A 107 -9.59 -2.48 9.92
C ASP A 107 -8.06 -2.57 9.96
N VAL A 108 -7.50 -3.73 9.58
CA VAL A 108 -6.06 -3.98 9.59
C VAL A 108 -5.30 -3.07 8.61
N LEU A 109 -5.94 -2.61 7.53
CA LEU A 109 -5.30 -1.72 6.53
C LEU A 109 -4.96 -0.34 7.09
N HIS A 110 -5.72 0.16 8.07
CA HIS A 110 -5.49 1.51 8.61
C HIS A 110 -4.07 1.67 9.21
N GLY A 111 -3.52 0.62 9.82
CA GLY A 111 -2.17 0.68 10.40
C GLY A 111 -1.03 0.54 9.38
N VAL A 112 -1.32 0.29 8.10
CA VAL A 112 -0.28 0.23 7.05
C VAL A 112 0.32 1.62 6.84
N ALA A 113 -0.54 2.63 6.75
CA ALA A 113 -0.14 4.03 6.62
C ALA A 113 0.80 4.48 7.75
N ASP A 114 0.45 4.17 9.00
CA ASP A 114 1.27 4.52 10.16
C ASP A 114 2.66 3.85 10.11
N ALA A 115 2.73 2.61 9.63
CA ALA A 115 3.98 1.89 9.45
C ALA A 115 4.84 2.51 8.34
N GLU A 116 4.24 2.86 7.20
CA GLU A 116 4.93 3.52 6.09
C GLU A 116 5.45 4.90 6.48
N ALA A 117 4.65 5.72 7.16
CA ALA A 117 5.05 7.03 7.66
C ALA A 117 6.23 6.91 8.65
N THR A 118 6.15 5.96 9.59
CA THR A 118 7.24 5.70 10.55
C THR A 118 8.53 5.27 9.84
N LEU A 119 8.42 4.41 8.82
CA LEU A 119 9.57 3.97 8.03
C LEU A 119 10.14 5.13 7.21
N LEU A 120 9.31 5.98 6.60
CA LEU A 120 9.78 7.13 5.85
C LEU A 120 10.61 8.08 6.71
N GLU A 121 10.13 8.43 7.91
CA GLU A 121 10.90 9.30 8.83
C GLU A 121 12.27 8.70 9.17
N ARG A 122 12.33 7.39 9.43
CA ARG A 122 13.60 6.71 9.69
C ARG A 122 14.50 6.66 8.46
N ALA A 123 13.92 6.48 7.28
CA ALA A 123 14.63 6.42 6.02
C ALA A 123 15.28 7.76 5.69
N ARG A 124 14.61 8.90 5.97
CA ARG A 124 15.18 10.24 5.79
C ARG A 124 16.49 10.40 6.55
N THR A 125 16.53 10.01 7.82
CA THR A 125 17.77 10.03 8.63
C THR A 125 18.80 9.02 8.14
N ALA A 126 18.37 7.81 7.77
CA ALA A 126 19.28 6.75 7.35
C ALA A 126 19.98 7.04 6.01
N PHE A 127 19.34 7.82 5.13
CA PHE A 127 19.81 8.09 3.78
C PHE A 127 20.05 9.59 3.51
N GLU A 128 20.14 10.40 4.55
CA GLU A 128 20.34 11.86 4.48
C GLU A 128 21.57 12.24 3.64
N GLU A 129 22.70 11.55 3.86
CA GLU A 129 23.96 11.75 3.09
C GLU A 129 23.82 11.44 1.59
N HIS A 130 22.81 10.66 1.18
CA HIS A 130 22.58 10.29 -0.23
C HIS A 130 21.61 11.25 -0.93
N LEU A 131 20.82 12.03 -0.18
CA LEU A 131 19.85 12.99 -0.73
C LEU A 131 20.48 14.36 -1.01
N GLU A 132 21.58 14.71 -0.33
CA GLU A 132 22.24 16.03 -0.46
C GLU A 132 23.18 16.16 -1.67
N HIS A 133 23.59 15.05 -2.32
CA HIS A 133 24.64 15.08 -3.36
C HIS A 133 24.15 15.37 -4.78
N ASP A 134 22.88 15.72 -4.97
CA ASP A 134 22.25 16.02 -6.27
C ASP A 134 22.14 17.55 -6.56
N GLY A 135 22.98 18.35 -5.89
CA GLY A 135 23.18 19.76 -6.22
C GLY A 135 23.95 19.93 -7.55
N PRO A 136 23.77 21.05 -8.29
CA PRO A 136 24.41 21.22 -9.59
C PRO A 136 25.92 21.16 -9.43
N THR A 137 26.56 20.18 -10.07
CA THR A 137 28.01 20.13 -10.23
C THR A 137 28.39 21.27 -11.18
N THR A 138 28.62 22.45 -10.60
CA THR A 138 29.32 23.54 -11.30
C THR A 138 30.78 23.13 -11.44
N THR A 139 31.07 22.38 -12.51
CA THR A 139 32.45 22.22 -12.97
C THR A 139 32.83 23.48 -13.74
N GLU A 140 33.11 24.58 -13.04
CA GLU A 140 33.95 25.65 -13.59
C GLU A 140 35.42 25.18 -13.48
N GLY A 141 35.81 24.33 -14.42
CA GLY A 141 37.21 24.01 -14.70
C GLY A 141 37.70 24.84 -15.86
N SER A 142 38.28 26.01 -15.57
CA SER A 142 39.04 26.79 -16.55
C SER A 142 40.23 25.97 -17.05
N VAL A 143 40.16 25.53 -18.31
CA VAL A 143 41.31 24.91 -18.97
C VAL A 143 42.20 26.04 -19.49
N ASP A 144 43.24 26.35 -18.71
CA ASP A 144 44.38 27.15 -19.14
C ASP A 144 45.24 26.32 -20.09
N VAL A 145 45.39 26.82 -21.32
CA VAL A 145 46.28 26.24 -22.34
C VAL A 145 47.72 26.59 -21.98
N SER A 146 48.53 25.55 -21.71
CA SER A 146 49.98 25.63 -21.85
C SER A 146 50.56 24.24 -22.14
N THR A 147 50.91 24.01 -23.40
CA THR A 147 51.98 23.08 -23.83
C THR A 147 53.34 23.67 -23.41
N PRO A 148 54.40 22.88 -23.06
CA PRO A 148 55.01 22.01 -24.08
C PRO A 148 55.77 20.73 -23.63
N ASP A 149 55.88 19.85 -24.64
CA ASP A 149 57.00 18.99 -25.08
C ASP A 149 57.39 17.65 -24.41
N ALA A 150 57.85 16.78 -25.32
CA ALA A 150 58.05 15.34 -25.38
C ALA A 150 59.04 14.69 -24.40
N SER A 151 58.81 13.42 -24.03
CA SER A 151 59.37 12.22 -24.72
C SER A 151 59.28 10.94 -23.86
N ALA A 152 58.92 9.81 -24.53
CA ALA A 152 59.12 8.38 -24.22
C ALA A 152 58.71 7.83 -22.82
N ASP A 153 58.13 6.65 -22.65
CA ASP A 153 58.47 5.33 -23.21
C ASP A 153 57.33 4.32 -22.94
N GLU A 154 57.38 3.17 -23.60
CA GLU A 154 56.31 2.18 -23.81
C GLU A 154 56.01 1.18 -22.65
N THR A 155 54.87 0.51 -22.81
CA THR A 155 54.47 -0.85 -22.37
C THR A 155 53.74 -1.04 -21.04
N GLY A 156 52.58 -1.71 -21.10
CA GLY A 156 51.96 -2.33 -19.92
C GLY A 156 50.48 -2.70 -20.01
N GLY A 157 50.17 -3.86 -20.62
CA GLY A 157 49.12 -4.81 -20.22
C GLY A 157 47.67 -4.32 -20.01
N GLY A 158 46.81 -4.54 -21.01
CA GLY A 158 45.36 -4.54 -20.83
C GLY A 158 44.90 -5.79 -20.06
N SER A 159 44.42 -5.60 -18.84
CA SER A 159 43.61 -6.56 -18.10
C SER A 159 42.14 -6.15 -18.24
N ALA A 160 41.30 -7.09 -18.66
CA ALA A 160 39.85 -6.93 -18.73
C ALA A 160 39.31 -6.53 -17.36
N GLY A 161 38.71 -5.34 -17.28
CA GLY A 161 37.94 -4.91 -16.12
C GLY A 161 36.54 -5.53 -16.20
N GLU A 162 36.27 -6.43 -15.27
CA GLU A 162 34.93 -6.88 -14.93
C GLU A 162 34.08 -5.66 -14.53
N THR A 163 32.94 -5.50 -15.19
CA THR A 163 31.94 -4.49 -14.82
C THR A 163 31.17 -4.97 -13.59
N SER A 164 31.53 -4.48 -12.41
CA SER A 164 30.67 -4.56 -11.23
C SER A 164 29.43 -3.66 -11.42
N PRO A 165 28.19 -4.18 -11.27
CA PRO A 165 27.02 -3.34 -11.06
C PRO A 165 26.86 -3.14 -9.55
N GLY A 166 27.09 -1.92 -9.05
CA GLY A 166 26.89 -1.68 -7.61
C GLY A 166 27.55 -0.44 -7.02
N ALA A 167 27.70 0.64 -7.79
CA ALA A 167 28.07 1.94 -7.23
C ALA A 167 26.91 2.91 -7.45
N SER A 168 26.02 3.02 -6.47
CA SER A 168 25.04 4.09 -6.42
C SER A 168 25.77 5.39 -6.07
N THR A 169 26.12 6.16 -7.10
CA THR A 169 26.41 7.60 -6.96
C THR A 169 25.16 8.30 -6.45
N GLY A 170 25.31 9.23 -5.49
CA GLY A 170 24.27 9.93 -4.72
C GLY A 170 22.85 9.98 -5.31
N GLY A 171 21.86 9.54 -4.54
CA GLY A 171 20.45 9.51 -4.91
C GLY A 171 19.64 8.54 -4.04
N VAL A 172 18.31 8.56 -4.21
CA VAL A 172 17.37 7.68 -3.50
C VAL A 172 17.79 6.20 -3.64
N PRO A 173 17.95 5.45 -2.53
CA PRO A 173 18.35 4.04 -2.57
C PRO A 173 17.44 3.21 -3.48
N GLY A 174 18.03 2.19 -4.12
CA GLY A 174 17.26 1.23 -4.92
C GLY A 174 16.37 0.33 -4.06
N HIS A 175 15.32 -0.22 -4.66
CA HIS A 175 14.34 -1.05 -3.98
C HIS A 175 14.94 -2.21 -3.16
N GLU A 176 15.87 -2.98 -3.73
CA GLU A 176 16.50 -4.12 -3.04
C GLU A 176 17.21 -3.70 -1.74
N ARG A 177 17.87 -2.54 -1.74
CA ARG A 177 18.51 -1.99 -0.54
C ARG A 177 17.49 -1.56 0.50
N LEU A 178 16.35 -1.03 0.07
CA LEU A 178 15.25 -0.65 0.97
C LEU A 178 14.55 -1.87 1.56
N VAL A 179 14.41 -2.97 0.82
CA VAL A 179 13.87 -4.24 1.33
C VAL A 179 14.73 -4.78 2.48
N GLU A 180 16.05 -4.84 2.28
CA GLU A 180 16.99 -5.24 3.34
C GLU A 180 16.87 -4.31 4.56
N TRP A 181 16.91 -3.00 4.31
CA TRP A 181 16.82 -2.00 5.38
C TRP A 181 15.50 -2.07 6.16
N VAL A 182 14.34 -2.25 5.51
CA VAL A 182 13.04 -2.40 6.18
C VAL A 182 13.06 -3.63 7.10
N GLY A 183 13.56 -4.77 6.61
CA GLY A 183 13.67 -6.00 7.39
C GLY A 183 14.58 -5.89 8.62
N GLU A 184 15.60 -5.03 8.57
CA GLU A 184 16.47 -4.73 9.71
C GLU A 184 15.88 -3.70 10.68
N THR A 185 14.95 -2.85 10.21
CA THR A 185 14.48 -1.66 10.92
C THR A 185 13.21 -1.91 11.75
N VAL A 186 12.35 -2.83 11.30
CA VAL A 186 11.09 -3.16 11.98
C VAL A 186 10.83 -4.67 11.98
N GLU A 187 10.09 -5.13 12.98
CA GLU A 187 9.56 -6.49 12.98
C GLU A 187 8.37 -6.57 12.03
N VAL A 188 8.64 -6.87 10.75
CA VAL A 188 7.63 -6.81 9.67
C VAL A 188 6.43 -7.71 9.96
N SER A 189 6.65 -8.84 10.63
CA SER A 189 5.59 -9.79 11.03
C SER A 189 4.52 -9.18 11.94
N GLU A 190 4.85 -8.12 12.67
CA GLU A 190 3.92 -7.40 13.56
C GLU A 190 3.22 -6.22 12.90
N THR A 191 3.58 -5.89 11.65
CA THR A 191 2.98 -4.77 10.91
C THR A 191 1.59 -5.12 10.40
N SER A 192 0.76 -4.08 10.28
CA SER A 192 -0.55 -4.18 9.61
C SER A 192 -0.46 -4.70 8.18
N ALA A 193 0.63 -4.41 7.45
CA ALA A 193 0.82 -4.89 6.08
C ALA A 193 0.94 -6.42 6.04
N ALA A 194 1.76 -6.99 6.92
CA ALA A 194 1.91 -8.45 7.01
C ALA A 194 0.61 -9.12 7.48
N ARG A 195 -0.07 -8.54 8.48
CA ARG A 195 -1.35 -9.05 8.97
C ARG A 195 -2.44 -9.02 7.90
N TYR A 196 -2.55 -7.93 7.14
CA TYR A 196 -3.46 -7.82 6.01
C TYR A 196 -3.18 -8.90 4.97
N LEU A 197 -1.93 -9.01 4.51
CA LEU A 197 -1.56 -9.99 3.49
C LEU A 197 -1.78 -11.42 3.95
N ALA A 198 -1.63 -11.71 5.24
CA ALA A 198 -1.93 -13.02 5.81
C ALA A 198 -3.41 -13.40 5.72
N THR A 199 -4.33 -12.43 5.58
CA THR A 199 -5.76 -12.72 5.39
C THR A 199 -6.13 -13.12 3.97
N ILE A 200 -5.24 -12.95 2.99
CA ILE A 200 -5.52 -13.20 1.58
C ILE A 200 -5.21 -14.66 1.24
N PRO A 201 -6.20 -15.47 0.81
CA PRO A 201 -5.95 -16.84 0.40
C PRO A 201 -4.94 -16.93 -0.75
N GLY A 202 -3.98 -17.84 -0.64
CA GLY A 202 -2.95 -18.06 -1.64
C GLY A 202 -1.69 -17.21 -1.49
N VAL A 203 -1.62 -16.31 -0.49
CA VAL A 203 -0.39 -15.62 -0.12
C VAL A 203 0.48 -16.55 0.74
N GLU A 204 1.55 -17.09 0.15
CA GLU A 204 2.43 -18.05 0.84
C GLU A 204 3.40 -17.38 1.83
N SER A 205 3.85 -16.17 1.54
CA SER A 205 4.89 -15.47 2.31
C SER A 205 4.49 -14.02 2.61
N PRO A 206 3.48 -13.81 3.50
CA PRO A 206 2.92 -12.48 3.76
C PRO A 206 3.95 -11.50 4.33
N VAL A 207 4.90 -11.98 5.15
CA VAL A 207 5.97 -11.14 5.72
C VAL A 207 6.91 -10.65 4.62
N GLU A 208 7.39 -11.54 3.75
CA GLU A 208 8.31 -11.18 2.66
C GLU A 208 7.65 -10.18 1.68
N MET A 209 6.39 -10.44 1.30
CA MET A 209 5.65 -9.52 0.45
C MET A 209 5.40 -8.17 1.15
N ALA A 210 5.08 -8.16 2.45
CA ALA A 210 4.93 -6.93 3.21
C ALA A 210 6.22 -6.12 3.25
N THR A 211 7.38 -6.76 3.46
CA THR A 211 8.69 -6.10 3.39
C THR A 211 8.88 -5.43 2.03
N GLY A 212 8.57 -6.14 0.95
CA GLY A 212 8.59 -5.60 -0.41
C GLY A 212 7.68 -4.39 -0.60
N TYR A 213 6.41 -4.47 -0.19
CA TYR A 213 5.47 -3.37 -0.38
C TYR A 213 5.80 -2.14 0.47
N LEU A 214 6.18 -2.34 1.74
CA LEU A 214 6.63 -1.23 2.60
C LEU A 214 7.87 -0.55 2.02
N ALA A 215 8.85 -1.32 1.52
CA ALA A 215 10.03 -0.78 0.86
C ALA A 215 9.69 -0.02 -0.43
N ALA A 216 8.70 -0.49 -1.20
CA ALA A 216 8.22 0.21 -2.40
C ALA A 216 7.54 1.54 -2.07
N GLY A 217 6.75 1.58 -0.98
CA GLY A 217 6.14 2.81 -0.47
C GLY A 217 7.19 3.84 -0.04
N VAL A 218 8.19 3.41 0.74
CA VAL A 218 9.31 4.27 1.16
C VAL A 218 10.14 4.74 -0.04
N GLU A 219 10.44 3.86 -1.00
CA GLU A 219 11.17 4.22 -2.23
C GLU A 219 10.43 5.33 -2.99
N PHE A 220 9.14 5.14 -3.23
CA PHE A 220 8.30 6.10 -3.93
C PHE A 220 8.28 7.45 -3.20
N ALA A 221 8.07 7.44 -1.89
CA ALA A 221 8.06 8.63 -1.05
C ALA A 221 9.37 9.43 -1.15
N LEU A 222 10.51 8.77 -1.01
CA LEU A 222 11.83 9.40 -1.10
C LEU A 222 12.08 9.99 -2.50
N VAL A 223 11.61 9.34 -3.57
CA VAL A 223 11.69 9.89 -4.93
C VAL A 223 10.85 11.15 -5.08
N VAL A 224 9.65 11.17 -4.52
CA VAL A 224 8.77 12.35 -4.54
C VAL A 224 9.37 13.48 -3.67
N GLU A 225 9.99 13.18 -2.54
CA GLU A 225 10.70 14.18 -1.72
C GLU A 225 11.90 14.79 -2.45
N ALA A 226 12.71 13.96 -3.11
CA ALA A 226 13.84 14.43 -3.92
C ALA A 226 13.37 15.27 -5.12
N LEU A 227 12.18 15.00 -5.66
CA LEU A 227 11.52 15.88 -6.64
C LEU A 227 11.10 17.21 -6.02
N ALA A 228 10.43 17.18 -4.87
CA ALA A 228 9.97 18.37 -4.16
C ALA A 228 11.14 19.30 -3.80
N GLY A 229 12.27 18.75 -3.33
CA GLY A 229 13.46 19.52 -2.98
C GLY A 229 14.11 20.29 -4.15
N ARG A 230 13.74 19.97 -5.40
CA ARG A 230 14.22 20.66 -6.62
C ARG A 230 13.24 21.72 -7.15
N LEU A 231 12.07 21.84 -6.53
CA LEU A 231 11.03 22.79 -6.92
C LEU A 231 11.10 24.03 -6.01
N ASP A 232 11.90 25.04 -6.41
CA ASP A 232 12.03 26.29 -5.65
C ASP A 232 10.73 27.13 -5.61
N GLU A 233 9.95 27.13 -6.71
CA GLU A 233 8.65 27.79 -6.84
C GLU A 233 7.66 26.84 -7.53
N PRO A 234 6.82 26.11 -6.76
CA PRO A 234 5.91 25.12 -7.32
C PRO A 234 4.74 25.79 -8.04
N SER A 235 4.52 25.40 -9.29
CA SER A 235 3.29 25.66 -10.04
C SER A 235 2.81 24.33 -10.63
N VAL A 236 1.53 24.24 -10.98
CA VAL A 236 0.96 23.04 -11.63
C VAL A 236 1.80 22.61 -12.84
N ASP A 237 2.23 23.56 -13.67
CA ASP A 237 3.05 23.29 -14.85
C ASP A 237 4.44 22.76 -14.48
N ARG A 238 5.11 23.37 -13.49
CA ARG A 238 6.44 22.93 -13.00
C ARG A 238 6.39 21.55 -12.36
N ILE A 239 5.34 21.27 -11.58
CA ILE A 239 5.14 19.95 -10.96
C ILE A 239 4.91 18.91 -12.05
N THR A 240 4.05 19.21 -13.02
CA THR A 240 3.77 18.31 -14.16
C THR A 240 5.04 18.01 -14.97
N GLU A 241 5.82 19.04 -15.31
CA GLU A 241 7.08 18.90 -16.04
C GLU A 241 8.11 18.06 -15.27
N ALA A 242 8.24 18.30 -13.96
CA ALA A 242 9.14 17.55 -13.10
C ALA A 242 8.75 16.06 -13.01
N LEU A 243 7.46 15.74 -12.97
CA LEU A 243 6.96 14.37 -12.94
C LEU A 243 7.12 13.66 -14.29
N ASP A 244 6.83 14.35 -15.40
CA ASP A 244 6.88 13.78 -16.74
C ASP A 244 8.31 13.42 -17.17
N GLY A 245 9.31 14.20 -16.74
CA GLY A 245 10.72 13.99 -17.06
C GLY A 245 11.46 13.05 -16.10
N ASN A 246 10.84 12.54 -15.04
CA ASN A 246 11.56 11.82 -14.00
C ASN A 246 11.66 10.31 -14.26
N ASN A 247 12.82 9.88 -14.78
CA ASN A 247 13.10 8.46 -15.01
C ASN A 247 13.14 7.64 -13.73
N ARG A 248 13.52 8.24 -12.58
CA ARG A 248 13.60 7.51 -11.30
C ARG A 248 12.21 7.15 -10.78
N LEU A 249 11.24 8.05 -10.91
CA LEU A 249 9.83 7.84 -10.57
C LEU A 249 9.24 6.69 -11.39
N ALA A 250 9.51 6.68 -12.69
CA ALA A 250 9.08 5.62 -13.61
C ALA A 250 9.76 4.26 -13.34
N ALA A 251 10.90 4.26 -12.64
CA ALA A 251 11.67 3.08 -12.29
C ALA A 251 11.51 2.64 -10.82
N THR A 252 10.54 3.20 -10.09
CA THR A 252 10.22 2.74 -8.73
C THR A 252 9.55 1.37 -8.77
N ARG A 253 9.70 0.57 -7.72
CA ARG A 253 9.00 -0.71 -7.62
C ARG A 253 7.48 -0.54 -7.69
N LEU A 254 6.96 0.55 -7.12
CA LEU A 254 5.54 0.90 -7.21
C LEU A 254 5.10 1.08 -8.68
N ALA A 255 5.93 1.71 -9.51
CA ALA A 255 5.63 1.85 -10.94
C ALA A 255 5.61 0.51 -11.68
N GLU A 256 6.53 -0.40 -11.35
CA GLU A 256 6.54 -1.76 -11.90
C GLU A 256 5.31 -2.57 -11.46
N LEU A 257 4.86 -2.43 -10.21
CA LEU A 257 3.65 -3.10 -9.71
C LEU A 257 2.39 -2.65 -10.47
N PHE A 258 2.39 -1.40 -10.95
CA PHE A 258 1.32 -0.85 -11.77
C PHE A 258 1.62 -0.93 -13.28
N ASP A 259 2.49 -1.83 -13.76
CA ASP A 259 2.83 -1.97 -15.17
C ASP A 259 1.56 -2.10 -16.05
N GLY A 260 1.14 -0.97 -16.64
CA GLY A 260 -0.17 -0.81 -17.30
C GLY A 260 -0.83 0.55 -17.04
N GLU A 261 -0.52 1.19 -15.92
CA GLU A 261 -1.08 2.48 -15.49
C GLU A 261 0.00 3.53 -15.11
N PRO A 262 0.94 3.90 -16.01
CA PRO A 262 1.98 4.92 -15.69
C PRO A 262 1.39 6.27 -15.24
N ARG A 263 0.16 6.55 -15.66
CA ARG A 263 -0.59 7.75 -15.25
C ARG A 263 -0.98 7.71 -13.78
N LEU A 264 -1.22 6.54 -13.21
CA LEU A 264 -1.62 6.40 -11.80
C LEU A 264 -0.46 6.78 -10.87
N VAL A 265 0.74 6.27 -11.14
CA VAL A 265 1.95 6.58 -10.35
C VAL A 265 2.25 8.09 -10.37
N ARG A 266 2.16 8.71 -11.55
CA ARG A 266 2.32 10.16 -11.69
C ARG A 266 1.23 10.93 -10.95
N ARG A 267 -0.01 10.46 -11.02
CA ARG A 267 -1.15 11.06 -10.32
C ARG A 267 -0.99 10.98 -8.80
N LEU A 268 -0.50 9.85 -8.27
CA LEU A 268 -0.16 9.69 -6.86
C LEU A 268 0.93 10.69 -6.45
N ALA A 269 2.01 10.76 -7.22
CA ALA A 269 3.11 11.69 -6.93
C ALA A 269 2.66 13.16 -7.02
N ALA A 270 1.83 13.51 -8.00
CA ALA A 270 1.22 14.82 -8.12
C ALA A 270 0.35 15.15 -6.90
N SER A 271 -0.39 14.17 -6.36
CA SER A 271 -1.24 14.38 -5.18
C SER A 271 -0.41 14.68 -3.94
N LEU A 272 0.69 13.96 -3.74
CA LEU A 272 1.62 14.22 -2.64
C LEU A 272 2.32 15.59 -2.75
N LEU A 273 2.69 15.99 -3.97
CA LEU A 273 3.29 17.30 -4.21
C LEU A 273 2.25 18.44 -4.06
N ALA A 274 1.01 18.20 -4.49
CA ALA A 274 -0.10 19.14 -4.32
C ALA A 274 -0.34 19.45 -2.85
N GLU A 275 -0.42 18.41 -2.01
CA GLU A 275 -0.56 18.54 -0.56
C GLU A 275 0.62 19.28 0.06
N ARG A 276 1.86 18.87 -0.26
CA ARG A 276 3.08 19.49 0.28
C ARG A 276 3.18 20.98 -0.02
N PHE A 277 2.71 21.40 -1.19
CA PHE A 277 2.83 22.79 -1.66
C PHE A 277 1.53 23.59 -1.55
N ASP A 278 0.48 23.04 -0.95
CA ASP A 278 -0.87 23.65 -0.89
C ASP A 278 -1.36 24.12 -2.28
N ALA A 279 -1.17 23.26 -3.29
CA ALA A 279 -1.45 23.55 -4.70
C ALA A 279 -2.66 22.77 -5.21
N ASP A 280 -3.56 23.44 -5.94
CA ASP A 280 -4.71 22.80 -6.59
C ASP A 280 -4.30 22.19 -7.94
N ILE A 281 -4.00 20.88 -7.94
CA ILE A 281 -3.59 20.14 -9.14
C ILE A 281 -4.80 19.38 -9.71
N PRO A 282 -5.24 19.66 -10.95
CA PRO A 282 -6.37 18.98 -11.55
C PRO A 282 -6.18 17.46 -11.61
N GLY A 283 -7.10 16.74 -10.96
CA GLY A 283 -7.07 15.29 -10.93
C GLY A 283 -6.12 14.70 -9.90
N SER A 284 -5.64 15.44 -8.90
CA SER A 284 -5.08 14.81 -7.69
C SER A 284 -6.14 13.96 -6.97
N PHE A 285 -5.69 13.10 -6.05
CA PHE A 285 -6.53 12.43 -5.07
C PHE A 285 -6.59 13.27 -3.80
N ASP A 286 -7.68 13.17 -3.03
CA ASP A 286 -7.71 13.63 -1.65
C ASP A 286 -6.72 12.76 -0.84
N THR A 287 -5.70 13.38 -0.26
CA THR A 287 -4.55 12.69 0.35
C THR A 287 -4.86 12.04 1.71
N GLU A 288 -6.01 12.34 2.32
CA GLU A 288 -6.48 11.70 3.57
C GLU A 288 -6.63 10.17 3.44
N HIS A 289 -6.64 9.63 2.22
CA HIS A 289 -6.71 8.20 1.93
C HIS A 289 -5.38 7.56 1.50
N LEU A 290 -4.28 8.32 1.45
CA LEU A 290 -2.96 7.85 1.03
C LEU A 290 -2.02 7.80 2.23
N GLY A 291 -1.50 6.61 2.57
CA GLY A 291 -0.77 6.35 3.81
C GLY A 291 0.61 6.98 3.95
N VAL A 292 1.09 7.69 2.92
CA VAL A 292 2.39 8.34 2.89
C VAL A 292 2.17 9.86 2.88
N GLY A 293 2.21 10.50 4.05
CA GLY A 293 2.13 11.96 4.14
C GLY A 293 3.50 12.63 3.97
N LEU A 294 3.59 13.65 3.12
CA LEU A 294 4.79 14.49 3.01
C LEU A 294 4.71 15.67 3.98
N SER A 295 4.80 15.40 5.28
CA SER A 295 4.90 16.47 6.29
C SER A 295 6.25 17.20 6.16
N GLY A 296 6.21 18.51 6.03
CA GLY A 296 7.36 19.43 6.04
C GLY A 296 7.27 20.44 7.17
#